data_AF-A0A127M9C9-F1
#
_entry.id   AF-A0A127M9C9-F1
#
_cell.length_a   1.000
_cell.length_b   1.000
_cell.length_c   1.000
_cell.angle_alpha   90.00
_cell.angle_beta   90.00
_cell.angle_gamma   90.00
#
_symmetry.space_group_name_H-M   'P 1'
#
loop_
_entity.id
_entity.type
_entity.pdbx_description
1 polymer ?
#
loop_
_entity_poly.entity_id
_entity_poly.type
_entity_poly.pdbx_seq_one_letter_code
_entity_poly.pdbx_strand_id
1 'polypeptide(L)'
;MKSLGLSKPKWLIKLAVVAAASIFLIAFNHWLSLNYLSRSLAQQLRETLPNKIIEAGINESFHDSLNDYLVKRLNHDFAQLHVNSAFSAVQQCQAQVLRIHNKTYANSANTARIISLHWPINDHIQELKLGLACQWQWPKLIASQLFLSLLGLLMWTAVAPPLSPRRKQLLRALTEQGVNRRQAEQLSSKADDYSPSQEQALTLFLRSNYPYPSHYLAHLNTGGFKHSSPSALAWLEFALRQRPKDIADAIAIAESPAELSLCPATSTVIVHGYALKMSSTPFMYYLWYAYRRRQNPVDGWFTNPPSNRPDRSANQEIIALMQRYGGHAKAIKDLSEKGLRAKTLDQNRSKIKDELCQLFGEELASPFLFESARDPQTARSQYRLALPATAISIHAPKSTSTRIATPSN
;
A
#
# COMPACT_ATOMS: atom_id res chain seq x y z
N MET A 1 22.38 7.07 11.35
CA MET A 1 21.65 6.35 12.41
C MET A 1 20.32 5.88 11.85
N LYS A 2 20.24 4.61 11.41
CA LYS A 2 18.97 3.99 11.03
C LYS A 2 18.20 3.71 12.31
N SER A 3 17.03 4.31 12.50
CA SER A 3 16.12 3.86 13.54
C SER A 3 15.72 2.43 13.20
N LEU A 4 16.22 1.47 13.97
CA LEU A 4 15.59 0.16 14.07
C LEU A 4 14.23 0.41 14.71
N GLY A 5 13.24 0.71 13.88
CA GLY A 5 11.85 0.53 14.24
C GLY A 5 11.65 -0.95 14.51
N LEU A 6 11.81 -1.36 15.77
CA LEU A 6 11.28 -2.63 16.23
C LEU A 6 9.79 -2.60 15.94
N SER A 7 9.38 -3.18 14.81
CA SER A 7 8.00 -3.54 14.60
C SER A 7 7.65 -4.47 15.75
N LYS A 8 6.94 -3.96 16.77
CA LYS A 8 6.44 -4.80 17.86
C LYS A 8 5.74 -5.98 17.17
N PRO A 9 6.19 -7.20 17.42
CA PRO A 9 5.78 -8.31 16.59
C PRO A 9 4.26 -8.47 16.77
N LYS A 10 3.53 -8.46 15.64
CA LYS A 10 2.06 -8.36 15.60
C LYS A 10 1.33 -9.39 16.48
N TRP A 11 2.01 -10.47 16.89
CA TRP A 11 1.51 -11.48 17.82
C TRP A 11 1.34 -10.96 19.26
N LEU A 12 2.17 -10.01 19.72
CA LEU A 12 2.02 -9.43 21.07
C LEU A 12 0.71 -8.65 21.21
N ILE A 13 0.30 -7.94 20.16
CA ILE A 13 -0.98 -7.22 20.14
C ILE A 13 -2.14 -8.21 20.20
N LYS A 14 -2.08 -9.31 19.42
CA LYS A 14 -3.11 -10.35 19.45
C LYS A 14 -3.21 -11.02 20.82
N LEU A 15 -2.08 -11.31 21.46
CA LEU A 15 -2.04 -11.92 22.79
C LEU A 15 -2.60 -10.98 23.86
N ALA A 16 -2.29 -9.68 23.78
CA ALA A 16 -2.86 -8.67 24.66
C ALA A 16 -4.39 -8.56 24.51
N VAL A 17 -4.91 -8.61 23.28
CA VAL A 17 -6.36 -8.59 23.00
C VAL A 17 -7.04 -9.83 23.60
N VAL A 18 -6.48 -11.03 23.40
CA VAL A 18 -7.04 -12.27 23.98
C VAL A 18 -7.04 -12.22 25.50
N ALA A 19 -5.95 -11.76 26.11
CA ALA A 19 -5.85 -11.63 27.56
C ALA A 19 -6.90 -10.63 28.11
N ALA A 20 -7.00 -9.45 27.51
CA ALA A 20 -7.98 -8.43 27.91
C ALA A 20 -9.42 -8.92 27.74
N ALA A 21 -9.74 -9.55 26.61
CA ALA A 21 -11.06 -10.12 26.36
C ALA A 21 -11.40 -11.23 27.36
N SER A 22 -10.44 -12.10 27.70
CA SER A 22 -10.65 -13.18 28.67
C SER A 22 -10.92 -12.63 30.06
N ILE A 23 -10.15 -11.64 30.51
CA ILE A 23 -10.37 -10.98 31.82
C ILE A 23 -11.76 -10.35 31.87
N PHE A 24 -12.14 -9.62 30.82
CA PHE A 24 -13.45 -9.00 30.73
C PHE A 24 -14.60 -10.03 30.78
N LEU A 25 -14.50 -11.11 30.00
CA LEU A 25 -15.50 -12.17 29.98
C LEU A 25 -15.60 -12.91 31.32
N ILE A 26 -14.48 -13.14 32.00
CA ILE A 26 -14.46 -13.73 33.35
C ILE A 26 -15.20 -12.82 34.34
N ALA A 27 -14.84 -11.54 34.38
CA ALA A 27 -15.47 -10.57 35.28
C ALA A 27 -16.97 -10.41 35.00
N PHE A 28 -17.35 -10.33 33.72
CA PHE A 28 -18.73 -10.21 33.30
C PHE A 28 -19.56 -11.45 33.66
N ASN A 29 -19.05 -12.65 33.40
CA ASN A 29 -19.75 -13.89 33.73
C ASN A 29 -19.88 -14.08 35.25
N HIS A 30 -18.84 -13.75 36.02
CA HIS A 30 -18.88 -13.75 37.47
C HIS A 30 -19.97 -12.81 38.02
N TRP A 31 -20.02 -11.57 37.51
CA TRP A 31 -21.05 -10.59 37.88
C TRP A 31 -22.46 -11.02 37.50
N LEU A 32 -22.64 -11.52 36.27
CA LEU A 32 -23.94 -11.98 35.76
C LEU A 32 -24.46 -13.16 36.57
N SER A 33 -23.61 -14.15 36.84
CA SER A 33 -23.94 -15.34 37.61
C SER A 33 -24.34 -14.99 39.06
N LEU A 34 -23.62 -14.09 39.72
CA LEU A 34 -23.98 -13.62 41.07
C LEU A 34 -25.32 -12.91 41.11
N ASN A 35 -25.58 -12.04 40.13
CA ASN A 35 -26.86 -11.31 40.07
C ASN A 35 -28.02 -12.25 39.78
N TYR A 36 -27.85 -13.22 38.89
CA TYR A 36 -28.87 -14.22 38.58
C TYR A 36 -29.20 -15.07 39.81
N LEU A 37 -28.18 -15.61 40.49
CA LEU A 37 -28.35 -16.40 41.72
C LEU A 37 -29.01 -15.58 42.84
N SER A 38 -28.54 -14.35 43.05
CA SER A 38 -29.10 -13.47 44.07
C SER A 38 -30.57 -13.14 43.80
N ARG A 39 -30.95 -12.87 42.55
CA ARG A 39 -32.34 -12.58 42.17
C ARG A 39 -33.22 -13.83 42.26
N SER A 40 -32.74 -14.97 41.77
CA SER A 40 -33.48 -16.23 41.81
C SER A 40 -33.76 -16.67 43.25
N LEU A 41 -32.74 -16.62 44.12
CA LEU A 41 -32.90 -16.93 45.54
C LEU A 41 -33.82 -15.93 46.24
N ALA A 42 -33.67 -14.63 45.96
CA ALA A 42 -34.55 -13.60 46.52
C ALA A 42 -36.01 -13.83 46.11
N GLN A 43 -36.27 -14.21 44.87
CA GLN A 43 -37.62 -14.49 44.37
C GLN A 43 -38.22 -15.71 45.07
N GLN A 44 -37.50 -16.84 45.12
CA GLN A 44 -37.96 -18.06 45.80
C GLN A 44 -38.25 -17.81 47.28
N LEU A 45 -37.42 -17.02 47.95
CA LEU A 45 -37.62 -16.69 49.37
C LEU A 45 -38.79 -15.75 49.58
N ARG A 46 -39.02 -14.77 48.70
CA ARG A 46 -40.20 -13.89 48.78
C ARG A 46 -41.51 -14.68 48.64
N GLU A 47 -41.52 -15.71 47.81
CA GLU A 47 -42.72 -16.52 47.57
C GLU A 47 -43.01 -17.50 48.72
N THR A 48 -42.00 -18.00 49.41
CA THR A 48 -42.14 -19.12 50.36
C THR A 48 -41.98 -18.74 51.84
N LEU A 49 -41.16 -17.74 52.13
CA LEU A 49 -40.76 -17.43 53.51
C LEU A 49 -41.83 -16.67 54.31
N PRO A 50 -42.52 -15.64 53.77
CA PRO A 50 -43.51 -14.88 54.54
C PRO A 50 -44.63 -15.76 55.10
N ASN A 51 -45.18 -16.66 54.28
CA ASN A 51 -46.26 -17.56 54.69
C ASN A 51 -45.83 -18.48 55.85
N LYS A 52 -44.61 -19.05 55.76
CA LYS A 52 -44.07 -19.93 56.81
C LYS A 52 -43.76 -19.19 58.12
N ILE A 53 -43.31 -17.94 58.04
CA ILE A 53 -43.04 -17.12 59.23
C ILE A 53 -44.35 -16.69 59.90
N ILE A 54 -45.36 -16.30 59.11
CA ILE A 54 -46.68 -15.94 59.65
C ILE A 54 -47.34 -17.15 60.31
N GLU A 55 -47.34 -18.32 59.65
CA GLU A 55 -47.86 -19.57 60.23
C GLU A 55 -47.16 -19.95 61.55
N ALA A 56 -45.84 -19.78 61.64
CA ALA A 56 -45.08 -20.05 62.86
C ALA A 56 -45.29 -18.98 63.96
N GLY A 57 -45.50 -17.72 63.57
CA GLY A 57 -45.68 -16.58 64.48
C GLY A 57 -47.07 -16.44 65.11
N ILE A 58 -48.05 -17.23 64.66
CA ILE A 58 -49.42 -17.21 65.21
C ILE A 58 -49.49 -17.80 66.64
N ASN A 59 -48.47 -18.55 67.09
CA ASN A 59 -48.51 -19.26 68.38
C ASN A 59 -47.57 -18.74 69.48
N GLU A 60 -46.63 -17.84 69.21
CA GLU A 60 -45.74 -17.27 70.23
C GLU A 60 -45.52 -15.77 70.02
N SER A 61 -45.70 -14.98 71.08
CA SER A 61 -45.29 -13.58 71.11
C SER A 61 -43.80 -13.47 70.78
N PHE A 62 -43.46 -12.66 69.76
CA PHE A 62 -42.11 -12.42 69.24
C PHE A 62 -41.06 -12.15 70.34
N HIS A 63 -40.44 -13.21 70.86
CA HIS A 63 -39.31 -13.13 71.79
C HIS A 63 -37.98 -13.34 71.04
N ASP A 64 -36.90 -12.75 71.54
CA ASP A 64 -35.55 -12.88 70.97
C ASP A 64 -35.10 -14.34 70.77
N SER A 65 -35.64 -15.27 71.57
CA SER A 65 -35.43 -16.72 71.46
C SER A 65 -35.97 -17.32 70.15
N LEU A 66 -37.13 -16.84 69.66
CA LEU A 66 -37.71 -17.29 68.39
C LEU A 66 -36.84 -16.83 67.22
N ASN A 67 -36.33 -15.59 67.28
CA ASN A 67 -35.40 -15.07 66.26
C ASN A 67 -34.09 -15.86 66.24
N ASP A 68 -33.53 -16.20 67.39
CA ASP A 68 -32.32 -17.02 67.50
C ASP A 68 -32.56 -18.44 66.94
N TYR A 69 -33.73 -19.02 67.17
CA TYR A 69 -34.13 -20.31 66.59
C TYR A 69 -34.30 -20.24 65.07
N LEU A 70 -35.02 -19.23 64.57
CA LEU A 70 -35.22 -19.00 63.13
C LEU A 70 -33.89 -18.79 62.41
N VAL A 71 -32.97 -18.02 62.98
CA VAL A 71 -31.63 -17.82 62.40
C VAL A 71 -30.86 -19.12 62.34
N LYS A 72 -30.87 -19.94 63.40
CA LYS A 72 -30.23 -21.26 63.40
C LYS A 72 -30.83 -22.16 62.31
N ARG A 73 -32.15 -22.19 62.17
CA ARG A 73 -32.83 -23.02 61.17
C ARG A 73 -32.57 -22.54 59.74
N LEU A 74 -32.68 -21.24 59.49
CA LEU A 74 -32.40 -20.65 58.18
C LEU A 74 -30.95 -20.85 57.78
N ASN A 75 -29.99 -20.63 58.69
CA ASN A 75 -28.58 -20.89 58.41
C ASN A 75 -28.30 -22.37 58.13
N HIS A 76 -29.01 -23.29 58.78
CA HIS A 76 -28.91 -24.72 58.51
C HIS A 76 -29.46 -25.07 57.12
N ASP A 77 -30.66 -24.60 56.79
CA ASP A 77 -31.31 -24.86 55.50
C ASP A 77 -30.56 -24.17 54.33
N PHE A 78 -29.87 -23.07 54.59
CA PHE A 78 -29.06 -22.32 53.60
C PHE A 78 -27.57 -22.67 53.60
N ALA A 79 -27.14 -23.64 54.41
CA ALA A 79 -25.74 -24.06 54.46
C ALA A 79 -25.26 -24.66 53.12
N GLN A 80 -26.16 -25.28 52.36
CA GLN A 80 -25.84 -25.90 51.06
C GLN A 80 -26.91 -25.62 50.02
N LEU A 81 -26.78 -24.48 49.34
CA LEU A 81 -27.62 -24.14 48.18
C LEU A 81 -27.07 -24.85 46.94
N HIS A 82 -27.81 -25.83 46.46
CA HIS A 82 -27.48 -26.58 45.25
C HIS A 82 -27.90 -25.77 44.01
N VAL A 83 -26.91 -25.32 43.23
CA VAL A 83 -27.14 -24.63 41.97
C VAL A 83 -27.17 -25.68 40.86
N ASN A 84 -28.37 -26.09 40.44
CA ASN A 84 -28.53 -27.01 39.32
C ASN A 84 -28.37 -26.27 38.00
N SER A 85 -27.18 -26.33 37.42
CA SER A 85 -26.92 -25.79 36.08
C SER A 85 -25.79 -26.57 35.41
N ALA A 86 -26.07 -27.12 34.23
CA ALA A 86 -25.12 -27.91 33.44
C ALA A 86 -23.85 -27.12 33.05
N PHE A 87 -23.95 -25.79 33.04
CA PHE A 87 -22.88 -24.87 32.66
C PHE A 87 -22.46 -23.92 33.78
N SER A 88 -22.84 -24.18 35.04
CA SER A 88 -22.45 -23.27 36.12
C SER A 88 -20.93 -23.32 36.33
N ALA A 89 -20.35 -22.13 36.49
CA ALA A 89 -19.01 -21.92 37.05
C ALA A 89 -19.03 -21.90 38.59
N VAL A 90 -20.22 -22.06 39.18
CA VAL A 90 -20.50 -22.01 40.62
C VAL A 90 -20.62 -23.44 41.12
N GLN A 91 -19.74 -23.81 42.05
CA GLN A 91 -19.69 -25.15 42.63
C GLN A 91 -20.74 -25.32 43.72
N GLN A 92 -20.73 -24.43 44.71
CA GLN A 92 -21.62 -24.43 45.86
C GLN A 92 -21.85 -22.99 46.31
N CYS A 93 -23.06 -22.69 46.77
CA CYS A 93 -23.34 -21.43 47.46
C CYS A 93 -23.88 -21.73 48.85
N GLN A 94 -23.60 -20.83 49.77
CA GLN A 94 -24.18 -20.79 51.10
C GLN A 94 -24.78 -19.41 51.32
N ALA A 95 -25.92 -19.34 51.99
CA ALA A 95 -26.47 -18.08 52.47
C ALA A 95 -26.53 -18.08 53.99
N GLN A 96 -26.22 -16.94 54.59
CA GLN A 96 -26.27 -16.75 56.04
C GLN A 96 -27.10 -15.54 56.40
N VAL A 97 -27.86 -15.62 57.49
CA VAL A 97 -28.60 -14.47 58.01
C VAL A 97 -27.63 -13.46 58.61
N LEU A 98 -27.58 -12.27 58.03
CA LEU A 98 -26.79 -11.15 58.53
C LEU A 98 -27.59 -10.34 59.55
N ARG A 99 -28.86 -10.08 59.24
CA ARG A 99 -29.75 -9.27 60.07
C ARG A 99 -31.19 -9.72 59.92
N ILE A 100 -31.90 -9.85 61.05
CA ILE A 100 -33.35 -9.97 61.08
C ILE A 100 -33.88 -8.83 61.97
N HIS A 101 -34.84 -8.06 61.46
CA HIS A 101 -35.38 -6.88 62.16
C HIS A 101 -34.25 -5.90 62.55
N ASN A 102 -33.98 -5.73 63.84
CA ASN A 102 -32.94 -4.81 64.37
C ASN A 102 -31.71 -5.52 64.97
N LYS A 103 -31.65 -6.86 64.94
CA LYS A 103 -30.53 -7.63 65.48
C LYS A 103 -29.63 -8.14 64.37
N THR A 104 -28.33 -7.89 64.50
CA THR A 104 -27.28 -8.37 63.59
C THR A 104 -26.70 -9.67 64.14
N TYR A 105 -26.63 -10.70 63.30
CA TYR A 105 -26.19 -12.05 63.68
C TYR A 105 -24.83 -12.43 63.11
N ALA A 106 -24.45 -11.85 61.97
CA ALA A 106 -23.19 -12.12 61.31
C ALA A 106 -22.67 -10.90 60.54
N ASN A 107 -21.35 -10.81 60.41
CA ASN A 107 -20.69 -9.75 59.65
C ASN A 107 -20.70 -10.07 58.13
N SER A 108 -20.77 -9.01 57.31
CA SER A 108 -20.81 -9.11 55.85
C SER A 108 -19.45 -9.34 55.18
N ALA A 109 -18.36 -9.44 55.94
CA ALA A 109 -16.98 -9.42 55.43
C ALA A 109 -16.69 -10.49 54.36
N ASN A 110 -17.31 -11.67 54.47
CA ASN A 110 -17.11 -12.80 53.54
C ASN A 110 -18.31 -13.03 52.62
N THR A 111 -19.15 -12.01 52.42
CA THR A 111 -20.34 -12.10 51.58
C THR A 111 -20.08 -11.52 50.20
N ALA A 112 -20.33 -12.31 49.16
CA ALA A 112 -20.20 -11.89 47.77
C ALA A 112 -21.38 -10.98 47.34
N ARG A 113 -22.56 -11.17 47.93
CA ARG A 113 -23.75 -10.36 47.68
C ARG A 113 -24.66 -10.32 48.91
N ILE A 114 -25.34 -9.21 49.14
CA ILE A 114 -26.38 -9.09 50.17
C ILE A 114 -27.74 -9.12 49.49
N ILE A 115 -28.64 -9.95 50.00
CA ILE A 115 -30.03 -10.07 49.58
C ILE A 115 -30.89 -9.48 50.69
N SER A 116 -31.68 -8.45 50.35
CA SER A 116 -32.66 -7.86 51.28
C SER A 116 -34.07 -8.31 50.90
N LEU A 117 -34.75 -8.92 51.86
CA LEU A 117 -36.13 -9.35 51.79
C LEU A 117 -36.98 -8.45 52.68
N HIS A 118 -38.11 -8.01 52.16
CA HIS A 118 -39.05 -7.16 52.88
C HIS A 118 -40.45 -7.74 52.75
N TRP A 119 -41.19 -7.81 53.86
CA TRP A 119 -42.60 -8.21 53.84
C TRP A 119 -43.39 -7.46 54.93
N PRO A 120 -44.65 -7.10 54.68
CA PRO A 120 -45.49 -6.39 55.66
C PRO A 120 -46.09 -7.35 56.69
N ILE A 121 -46.14 -6.94 57.96
CA ILE A 121 -46.93 -7.56 59.05
C ILE A 121 -47.57 -6.42 59.84
N ASN A 122 -48.91 -6.37 59.92
CA ASN A 122 -49.68 -5.41 60.73
C ASN A 122 -49.13 -3.96 60.66
N ASP A 123 -49.06 -3.40 59.45
CA ASP A 123 -48.53 -2.07 59.12
C ASP A 123 -47.02 -1.81 59.36
N HIS A 124 -46.25 -2.82 59.79
CA HIS A 124 -44.79 -2.74 59.88
C HIS A 124 -44.09 -3.58 58.79
N ILE A 125 -43.09 -3.00 58.13
CA ILE A 125 -42.25 -3.72 57.16
C ILE A 125 -41.15 -4.47 57.91
N GLN A 126 -41.16 -5.79 57.82
CA GLN A 126 -40.10 -6.64 58.32
C GLN A 126 -38.96 -6.74 57.31
N GLU A 127 -37.72 -6.69 57.79
CA GLU A 127 -36.50 -6.82 56.97
C GLU A 127 -35.68 -8.04 57.39
N LEU A 128 -35.27 -8.84 56.39
CA LEU A 128 -34.27 -9.90 56.51
C LEU A 128 -33.15 -9.65 55.50
N LYS A 129 -31.91 -9.55 56.00
CA LYS A 129 -30.70 -9.48 55.17
C LYS A 129 -29.98 -10.81 55.20
N LEU A 130 -29.77 -11.39 54.03
CA LEU A 130 -29.00 -12.60 53.82
C LEU A 130 -27.70 -12.26 53.09
N GLY A 131 -26.59 -12.82 53.55
CA GLY A 131 -25.31 -12.77 52.88
C GLY A 131 -25.10 -14.03 52.06
N LEU A 132 -24.91 -13.89 50.74
CA LEU A 132 -24.61 -14.98 49.83
C LEU A 132 -23.09 -15.10 49.66
N ALA A 133 -22.55 -16.29 49.88
CA ALA A 133 -21.16 -16.64 49.58
C ALA A 133 -21.14 -17.84 48.64
N CYS A 134 -20.39 -17.75 47.55
CA CYS A 134 -20.32 -18.82 46.54
C CYS A 134 -18.87 -19.22 46.29
N GLN A 135 -18.65 -20.54 46.16
CA GLN A 135 -17.40 -21.13 45.74
C GLN A 135 -17.40 -21.34 44.23
N TRP A 136 -16.34 -20.89 43.58
CA TRP A 136 -16.22 -20.89 42.12
C TRP A 136 -15.25 -21.96 41.64
N GLN A 137 -15.60 -22.61 40.53
CA GLN A 137 -14.68 -23.47 39.78
C GLN A 137 -13.83 -22.61 38.84
N TRP A 138 -12.88 -21.86 39.41
CA TRP A 138 -12.01 -20.95 38.67
C TRP A 138 -11.34 -21.61 37.44
N PRO A 139 -10.81 -22.85 37.50
CA PRO A 139 -10.21 -23.48 36.33
C PRO A 139 -11.20 -23.65 35.16
N LYS A 140 -12.44 -24.07 35.44
CA LYS A 140 -13.49 -24.26 34.43
C LYS A 140 -13.90 -22.92 33.83
N LEU A 141 -14.07 -21.89 34.66
CA LEU A 141 -14.41 -20.54 34.22
C LEU A 141 -13.32 -19.94 33.32
N ILE A 142 -12.05 -20.01 33.76
CA ILE A 142 -10.92 -19.49 32.99
C ILE A 142 -10.80 -20.23 31.66
N ALA A 143 -10.85 -21.56 31.68
CA ALA A 143 -10.73 -22.37 30.47
C ALA A 143 -11.86 -22.08 29.46
N SER A 144 -13.10 -21.95 29.92
CA SER A 144 -14.23 -21.67 29.02
C SER A 144 -14.15 -20.27 28.41
N GLN A 145 -13.76 -19.26 29.19
CA GLN A 145 -13.63 -17.89 28.67
C GLN A 145 -12.42 -17.73 27.74
N LEU A 146 -11.31 -18.43 28.03
CA LEU A 146 -10.15 -18.47 27.15
C LEU A 146 -10.48 -19.15 25.82
N PHE A 147 -11.26 -20.23 25.85
CA PHE A 147 -11.73 -20.89 24.63
C PHE A 147 -12.57 -19.95 23.76
N LEU A 148 -13.51 -19.23 24.36
CA LEU A 148 -14.36 -18.25 23.66
C LEU A 148 -13.54 -17.09 23.08
N SER A 149 -12.55 -16.57 23.81
CA SER A 149 -11.70 -15.49 23.31
C SER A 149 -10.78 -15.93 22.17
N LEU A 150 -10.26 -17.16 22.22
CA LEU A 150 -9.49 -17.77 21.12
C LEU A 150 -10.36 -18.00 19.89
N LEU A 151 -11.59 -18.48 20.04
CA LEU A 151 -12.54 -18.64 18.95
C LEU A 151 -12.87 -17.28 18.29
N GLY A 152 -13.07 -16.24 19.11
CA GLY A 152 -13.26 -14.86 18.64
C GLY A 152 -12.05 -14.34 17.84
N LEU A 153 -10.82 -14.60 18.31
CA LEU A 153 -9.60 -14.25 17.58
C LEU A 153 -9.52 -15.01 16.25
N LEU A 154 -9.84 -16.31 16.24
CA LEU A 154 -9.84 -17.13 15.03
C LEU A 154 -10.81 -16.57 13.98
N MET A 155 -12.04 -16.23 14.39
CA MET A 155 -13.00 -15.56 13.51
C MET A 155 -12.49 -14.21 13.02
N TRP A 156 -11.91 -13.38 13.89
CA TRP A 156 -11.34 -12.10 13.49
C TRP A 156 -10.22 -12.25 12.46
N THR A 157 -9.37 -13.27 12.59
CA THR A 157 -8.30 -13.53 11.62
C THR A 157 -8.78 -14.20 10.34
N ALA A 158 -9.90 -14.92 10.37
CA ALA A 158 -10.50 -15.55 9.21
C ALA A 158 -11.25 -14.55 8.31
N VAL A 159 -11.72 -13.44 8.87
CA VAL A 159 -12.32 -12.35 8.09
C VAL A 159 -11.21 -11.63 7.33
N ALA A 160 -11.19 -11.78 6.00
CA ALA A 160 -10.26 -11.06 5.13
C ALA A 160 -10.38 -9.55 5.39
N PRO A 161 -9.26 -8.81 5.49
CA PRO A 161 -9.31 -7.38 5.71
C PRO A 161 -10.09 -6.69 4.59
N PRO A 162 -10.79 -5.59 4.90
CA PRO A 162 -11.51 -4.83 3.87
C PRO A 162 -10.54 -4.38 2.79
N LEU A 163 -10.95 -4.51 1.53
CA LEU A 163 -10.15 -4.06 0.39
C LEU A 163 -9.77 -2.58 0.55
N SER A 164 -8.50 -2.26 0.30
CA SER A 164 -8.03 -0.87 0.27
C SER A 164 -8.81 -0.06 -0.79
N PRO A 165 -8.98 1.26 -0.61
CA PRO A 165 -9.64 2.11 -1.61
C PRO A 165 -9.02 1.96 -3.01
N ARG A 166 -7.68 1.80 -3.08
CA ARG A 166 -6.93 1.56 -4.31
C ARG A 166 -7.31 0.23 -4.95
N ARG A 167 -7.30 -0.87 -4.19
CA ARG A 167 -7.73 -2.17 -4.71
C ARG A 167 -9.18 -2.16 -5.16
N LYS A 168 -10.06 -1.42 -4.47
CA LYS A 168 -11.46 -1.23 -4.92
C LYS A 168 -11.53 -0.53 -6.28
N GLN A 169 -10.73 0.52 -6.48
CA GLN A 169 -10.67 1.23 -7.77
C GLN A 169 -10.15 0.32 -8.89
N LEU A 170 -9.06 -0.41 -8.66
CA LEU A 170 -8.49 -1.34 -9.63
C LEU A 170 -9.46 -2.48 -9.96
N LEU A 171 -10.11 -3.03 -8.95
CA LEU A 171 -11.10 -4.10 -9.13
C LEU A 171 -12.25 -3.62 -9.99
N ARG A 172 -12.79 -2.41 -9.73
CA ARG A 172 -13.83 -1.80 -10.56
C ARG A 172 -13.38 -1.62 -12.01
N ALA A 173 -12.22 -0.99 -12.23
CA ALA A 173 -11.67 -0.77 -13.56
C ALA A 173 -11.46 -2.07 -14.35
N LEU A 174 -10.98 -3.14 -13.71
CA LEU A 174 -10.83 -4.45 -14.33
C LEU A 174 -12.18 -5.10 -14.65
N THR A 175 -13.15 -5.05 -13.72
CA THR A 175 -14.47 -5.64 -13.94
C THR A 175 -15.28 -4.91 -15.01
N GLU A 176 -15.16 -3.58 -15.10
CA GLU A 176 -15.81 -2.77 -16.15
C GLU A 176 -15.32 -3.14 -17.55
N GLN A 177 -14.15 -3.77 -17.65
CA GLN A 177 -13.57 -4.24 -18.91
C GLN A 177 -13.84 -5.72 -19.19
N GLY A 178 -14.71 -6.35 -18.40
CA GLY A 178 -15.07 -7.76 -18.59
C GLY A 178 -14.04 -8.74 -18.05
N VAL A 179 -13.01 -8.30 -17.30
CA VAL A 179 -12.11 -9.23 -16.60
C VAL A 179 -12.91 -9.94 -15.51
N ASN A 180 -12.82 -11.28 -15.48
CA ASN A 180 -13.48 -12.08 -14.46
C ASN A 180 -13.04 -11.62 -13.05
N ARG A 181 -13.99 -11.48 -12.12
CA ARG A 181 -13.74 -11.05 -10.75
C ARG A 181 -12.56 -11.77 -10.08
N ARG A 182 -12.42 -13.09 -10.22
CA ARG A 182 -11.31 -13.84 -9.61
C ARG A 182 -9.95 -13.42 -10.17
N GLN A 183 -9.88 -13.24 -11.49
CA GLN A 183 -8.66 -12.77 -12.15
C GLN A 183 -8.36 -11.32 -11.77
N ALA A 184 -9.39 -10.48 -11.63
CA ALA A 184 -9.24 -9.09 -11.19
C ALA A 184 -8.75 -8.98 -9.72
N GLU A 185 -9.24 -9.86 -8.84
CA GLU A 185 -8.76 -9.98 -7.46
C GLU A 185 -7.29 -10.43 -7.41
N GLN A 186 -6.89 -11.38 -8.27
CA GLN A 186 -5.50 -11.82 -8.40
C GLN A 186 -4.58 -10.70 -8.91
N LEU A 187 -4.95 -10.01 -9.99
CA LEU A 187 -4.17 -8.92 -10.58
C LEU A 187 -4.02 -7.72 -9.64
N SER A 188 -5.02 -7.44 -8.80
CA SER A 188 -4.98 -6.35 -7.83
C SER A 188 -4.39 -6.76 -6.47
N SER A 189 -4.08 -8.03 -6.25
CA SER A 189 -3.70 -8.56 -4.92
C SER A 189 -2.43 -7.92 -4.35
N LYS A 190 -1.42 -7.70 -5.20
CA LYS A 190 -0.13 -7.14 -4.79
C LYS A 190 -0.08 -5.61 -4.80
N ALA A 191 -1.16 -4.94 -5.19
CA ALA A 191 -1.17 -3.48 -5.34
C ALA A 191 -0.92 -2.73 -4.02
N ASP A 192 -1.20 -3.38 -2.88
CA ASP A 192 -0.92 -2.85 -1.54
C ASP A 192 0.56 -3.04 -1.14
N ASP A 193 1.31 -3.91 -1.82
CA ASP A 193 2.72 -4.26 -1.53
C ASP A 193 3.72 -3.63 -2.52
N TYR A 194 3.26 -2.73 -3.38
CA TYR A 194 4.11 -2.07 -4.37
C TYR A 194 5.15 -1.16 -3.72
N SER A 195 6.35 -1.15 -4.29
CA SER A 195 7.40 -0.18 -3.93
C SER A 195 6.97 1.25 -4.31
N PRO A 196 7.60 2.31 -3.74
CA PRO A 196 7.29 3.69 -4.07
C PRO A 196 7.35 4.00 -5.57
N SER A 197 8.35 3.47 -6.29
CA SER A 197 8.47 3.63 -7.75
C SER A 197 7.33 2.94 -8.51
N GLN A 198 6.92 1.74 -8.08
CA GLN A 198 5.76 1.04 -8.67
C GLN A 198 4.44 1.75 -8.39
N GLU A 199 4.30 2.34 -7.20
CA GLU A 199 3.14 3.13 -6.83
C GLU A 199 3.02 4.40 -7.70
N GLN A 200 4.14 5.07 -7.97
CA GLN A 200 4.18 6.21 -8.88
C GLN A 200 3.86 5.78 -10.32
N ALA A 201 4.44 4.69 -10.81
CA ALA A 201 4.13 4.13 -12.13
C ALA A 201 2.64 3.77 -12.25
N LEU A 202 2.05 3.12 -11.24
CA LEU A 202 0.63 2.80 -11.21
C LEU A 202 -0.23 4.07 -11.27
N THR A 203 0.16 5.12 -10.54
CA THR A 203 -0.54 6.41 -10.59
C THR A 203 -0.50 7.02 -12.00
N LEU A 204 0.63 6.93 -12.69
CA LEU A 204 0.75 7.39 -14.08
C LEU A 204 -0.16 6.60 -15.03
N PHE A 205 -0.20 5.27 -14.89
CA PHE A 205 -1.10 4.42 -15.68
C PHE A 205 -2.57 4.76 -15.42
N LEU A 206 -2.97 4.91 -14.15
CA LEU A 206 -4.34 5.29 -13.80
C LEU A 206 -4.72 6.67 -14.35
N ARG A 207 -3.82 7.65 -14.30
CA ARG A 207 -4.07 9.00 -14.81
C ARG A 207 -4.17 9.04 -16.34
N SER A 208 -3.48 8.14 -17.03
CA SER A 208 -3.53 8.03 -18.49
C SER A 208 -4.85 7.47 -19.03
N ASN A 209 -5.75 6.99 -18.16
CA ASN A 209 -7.02 6.36 -18.52
C ASN A 209 -6.86 5.22 -19.54
N TYR A 210 -5.78 4.44 -19.41
CA TYR A 210 -5.50 3.35 -20.33
C TYR A 210 -6.58 2.24 -20.29
N PRO A 211 -7.09 1.78 -21.45
CA PRO A 211 -8.24 0.87 -21.52
C PRO A 211 -7.94 -0.59 -21.15
N TYR A 212 -6.71 -0.99 -20.80
CA TYR A 212 -6.41 -2.38 -20.40
C TYR A 212 -5.48 -2.47 -19.16
N PRO A 213 -5.99 -2.32 -17.92
CA PRO A 213 -5.26 -2.46 -16.67
C PRO A 213 -4.59 -3.80 -16.46
N SER A 214 -5.11 -4.87 -17.07
CA SER A 214 -4.48 -6.18 -17.03
C SER A 214 -3.03 -6.15 -17.52
N HIS A 215 -2.72 -5.35 -18.54
CA HIS A 215 -1.39 -5.30 -19.14
C HIS A 215 -0.36 -4.64 -18.21
N TYR A 216 -0.65 -3.44 -17.71
CA TYR A 216 0.29 -2.76 -16.82
C TYR A 216 0.34 -3.39 -15.43
N LEU A 217 -0.78 -3.95 -14.93
CA LEU A 217 -0.76 -4.67 -13.66
C LEU A 217 0.05 -5.95 -13.76
N ALA A 218 -0.01 -6.67 -14.89
CA ALA A 218 0.85 -7.84 -15.10
C ALA A 218 2.34 -7.45 -15.02
N HIS A 219 2.74 -6.36 -15.67
CA HIS A 219 4.11 -5.86 -15.63
C HIS A 219 4.54 -5.44 -14.21
N LEU A 220 3.70 -4.69 -13.49
CA LEU A 220 4.01 -4.30 -12.11
C LEU A 220 4.10 -5.53 -11.17
N ASN A 221 3.22 -6.51 -11.36
CA ASN A 221 3.16 -7.72 -10.53
C ASN A 221 4.36 -8.67 -10.72
N THR A 222 5.05 -8.61 -11.86
CA THR A 222 6.29 -9.33 -12.15
C THR A 222 7.54 -8.59 -11.70
N GLY A 223 7.40 -7.39 -11.12
CA GLY A 223 8.51 -6.57 -10.62
C GLY A 223 8.90 -5.41 -11.51
N GLY A 224 8.16 -5.16 -12.60
CA GLY A 224 8.30 -3.96 -13.42
C GLY A 224 8.24 -2.70 -12.57
N PHE A 225 9.11 -1.73 -12.88
CA PHE A 225 9.30 -0.48 -12.14
C PHE A 225 9.73 -0.56 -10.67
N LYS A 226 10.01 -1.75 -10.11
CA LYS A 226 10.41 -1.91 -8.70
C LYS A 226 11.67 -1.14 -8.31
N HIS A 227 12.61 -1.01 -9.24
CA HIS A 227 13.89 -0.32 -9.05
C HIS A 227 14.08 0.84 -10.02
N SER A 228 12.98 1.36 -10.59
CA SER A 228 13.07 2.44 -11.56
C SER A 228 13.50 3.75 -10.92
N SER A 229 14.37 4.46 -11.65
CA SER A 229 14.80 5.81 -11.31
C SER A 229 13.70 6.84 -11.60
N PRO A 230 13.80 8.06 -11.05
CA PRO A 230 12.89 9.16 -11.38
C PRO A 230 12.87 9.47 -12.89
N SER A 231 14.02 9.38 -13.56
CA SER A 231 14.13 9.60 -15.01
C SER A 231 13.34 8.56 -15.81
N ALA A 232 13.39 7.28 -15.43
CA ALA A 232 12.59 6.24 -16.09
C ALA A 232 11.08 6.49 -15.94
N LEU A 233 10.63 6.99 -14.78
CA LEU A 233 9.23 7.34 -14.56
C LEU A 233 8.81 8.60 -15.32
N ALA A 234 9.70 9.57 -15.50
CA ALA A 234 9.46 10.73 -16.36
C ALA A 234 9.33 10.31 -17.84
N TRP A 235 10.16 9.36 -18.30
CA TRP A 235 10.01 8.74 -19.63
C TRP A 235 8.71 7.97 -19.78
N LEU A 236 8.25 7.26 -18.73
CA LEU A 236 6.94 6.60 -18.74
C LEU A 236 5.81 7.62 -18.90
N GLU A 237 5.85 8.72 -18.14
CA GLU A 237 4.85 9.78 -18.24
C GLU A 237 4.82 10.41 -19.64
N PHE A 238 5.99 10.70 -20.22
CA PHE A 238 6.11 11.17 -21.60
C PHE A 238 5.51 10.15 -22.58
N ALA A 239 5.91 8.89 -22.48
CA ALA A 239 5.51 7.86 -23.43
C ALA A 239 3.99 7.58 -23.38
N LEU A 240 3.38 7.57 -22.18
CA LEU A 240 1.94 7.43 -22.01
C LEU A 240 1.14 8.56 -22.67
N ARG A 241 1.69 9.79 -22.72
CA ARG A 241 1.05 10.92 -23.42
C ARG A 241 1.15 10.78 -24.93
N GLN A 242 2.28 10.31 -25.45
CA GLN A 242 2.50 10.16 -26.89
C GLN A 242 1.87 8.89 -27.48
N ARG A 243 1.73 7.84 -26.67
CA ARG A 243 1.24 6.51 -27.05
C ARG A 243 0.10 6.05 -26.15
N PRO A 244 -1.04 6.79 -26.09
CA PRO A 244 -2.12 6.49 -25.15
C PRO A 244 -2.79 5.13 -25.36
N LYS A 245 -2.55 4.47 -26.49
CA LYS A 245 -3.12 3.16 -26.84
C LYS A 245 -2.11 2.01 -26.80
N ASP A 246 -0.81 2.30 -26.74
CA ASP A 246 0.24 1.29 -26.80
C ASP A 246 1.10 1.34 -25.53
N ILE A 247 0.67 0.57 -24.53
CA ILE A 247 1.35 0.51 -23.24
C ILE A 247 2.64 -0.30 -23.29
N ALA A 248 2.72 -1.27 -24.20
CA ALA A 248 3.93 -2.06 -24.38
C ALA A 248 5.04 -1.17 -24.92
N ASP A 249 4.74 -0.33 -25.91
CA ASP A 249 5.67 0.70 -26.41
C ASP A 249 6.00 1.71 -25.30
N ALA A 250 5.02 2.17 -24.52
CA ALA A 250 5.27 3.12 -23.44
C ALA A 250 6.19 2.56 -22.33
N ILE A 251 5.99 1.30 -21.95
CA ILE A 251 6.85 0.59 -20.99
C ILE A 251 8.25 0.40 -21.60
N ALA A 252 8.33 -0.04 -22.86
CA ALA A 252 9.61 -0.24 -23.55
C ALA A 252 10.42 1.06 -23.65
N ILE A 253 9.77 2.19 -23.94
CA ILE A 253 10.40 3.51 -23.90
C ILE A 253 10.90 3.81 -22.49
N ALA A 254 10.06 3.66 -21.46
CA ALA A 254 10.46 3.98 -20.08
C ALA A 254 11.63 3.14 -19.55
N GLU A 255 11.75 1.88 -20.00
CA GLU A 255 12.78 0.94 -19.57
C GLU A 255 14.01 0.90 -20.50
N SER A 256 13.96 1.61 -21.62
CA SER A 256 15.10 1.73 -22.53
C SER A 256 16.27 2.47 -21.87
N PRO A 257 17.53 2.15 -22.23
CA PRO A 257 18.67 2.92 -21.75
C PRO A 257 18.68 4.34 -22.36
N ALA A 258 19.37 5.26 -21.70
CA ALA A 258 19.59 6.62 -22.18
C ALA A 258 20.58 6.66 -23.35
N GLU A 259 20.14 6.16 -24.51
CA GLU A 259 20.93 6.04 -25.73
C GLU A 259 20.35 6.86 -26.88
N LEU A 260 21.25 7.28 -27.77
CA LEU A 260 20.95 7.97 -29.01
C LEU A 260 21.26 7.04 -30.18
N SER A 261 20.25 6.70 -30.97
CA SER A 261 20.44 6.00 -32.22
C SER A 261 20.05 6.84 -33.42
N LEU A 262 20.92 6.92 -34.42
CA LEU A 262 20.72 7.70 -35.64
C LEU A 262 20.53 6.77 -36.82
N CYS A 263 19.45 6.96 -37.57
CA CYS A 263 19.08 6.18 -38.75
C CYS A 263 19.17 7.07 -40.01
N PRO A 264 20.34 7.14 -40.70
CA PRO A 264 20.56 8.08 -41.78
C PRO A 264 19.67 7.85 -43.01
N ALA A 265 19.26 6.60 -43.27
CA ALA A 265 18.39 6.27 -44.39
C ALA A 265 17.02 6.97 -44.33
N THR A 266 16.51 7.22 -43.11
CA THR A 266 15.17 7.76 -42.89
C THR A 266 15.18 9.14 -42.22
N SER A 267 16.37 9.68 -41.89
CA SER A 267 16.53 10.86 -41.04
C SER A 267 15.77 10.72 -39.70
N THR A 268 15.78 9.52 -39.13
CA THR A 268 15.12 9.21 -37.87
C THR A 268 16.14 9.21 -36.74
N VAL A 269 15.80 9.88 -35.64
CA VAL A 269 16.55 9.87 -34.39
C VAL A 269 15.73 9.04 -33.39
N ILE A 270 16.36 8.06 -32.75
CA ILE A 270 15.75 7.27 -31.68
C ILE A 270 16.42 7.69 -30.38
N VAL A 271 15.64 8.27 -29.47
CA VAL A 271 16.07 8.75 -28.16
C VAL A 271 15.35 7.94 -27.11
N HIS A 272 16.09 7.22 -26.27
CA HIS A 272 15.50 6.42 -25.19
C HIS A 272 14.41 5.45 -25.70
N GLY A 273 14.65 4.83 -26.87
CA GLY A 273 13.69 3.96 -27.56
C GLY A 273 12.61 4.68 -28.38
N TYR A 274 12.39 5.98 -28.19
CA TYR A 274 11.40 6.75 -28.93
C TYR A 274 11.93 7.25 -30.28
N ALA A 275 11.30 6.85 -31.39
CA ALA A 275 11.66 7.28 -32.73
C ALA A 275 10.98 8.61 -33.13
N LEU A 276 11.78 9.62 -33.49
CA LEU A 276 11.33 10.90 -34.05
C LEU A 276 11.96 11.15 -35.42
N LYS A 277 11.21 11.75 -36.35
CA LYS A 277 11.75 12.15 -37.65
C LYS A 277 12.22 13.60 -37.58
N MET A 278 13.51 13.81 -37.85
CA MET A 278 14.14 15.13 -37.82
C MET A 278 14.26 15.70 -39.23
N SER A 279 14.30 17.03 -39.34
CA SER A 279 14.55 17.69 -40.61
C SER A 279 15.96 17.35 -41.16
N SER A 280 16.07 17.11 -42.47
CA SER A 280 17.27 16.52 -43.11
C SER A 280 18.56 17.29 -42.76
N THR A 281 18.57 18.63 -42.87
CA THR A 281 19.77 19.42 -42.59
C THR A 281 20.21 19.29 -41.12
N PRO A 282 19.42 19.66 -40.09
CA PRO A 282 19.74 19.40 -38.69
C PRO A 282 20.16 17.96 -38.40
N PHE A 283 19.48 16.97 -38.96
CA PHE A 283 19.85 15.56 -38.82
C PHE A 283 21.28 15.28 -39.29
N MET A 284 21.71 15.80 -40.45
CA MET A 284 23.07 15.59 -40.95
C MET A 284 24.14 16.24 -40.05
N TYR A 285 23.84 17.40 -39.46
CA TYR A 285 24.73 18.01 -38.46
C TYR A 285 24.77 17.18 -37.18
N TYR A 286 23.64 16.64 -36.73
CA TYR A 286 23.60 15.77 -35.57
C TYR A 286 24.40 14.48 -35.79
N LEU A 287 24.22 13.86 -36.97
CA LEU A 287 24.97 12.69 -37.42
C LEU A 287 26.48 12.96 -37.49
N TRP A 288 26.88 14.12 -37.99
CA TRP A 288 28.27 14.53 -38.05
C TRP A 288 28.91 14.62 -36.65
N TYR A 289 28.22 15.24 -35.69
CA TYR A 289 28.66 15.28 -34.30
C TYR A 289 28.73 13.89 -33.65
N ALA A 290 27.77 13.01 -33.97
CA ALA A 290 27.79 11.63 -33.49
C ALA A 290 29.00 10.84 -34.03
N TYR A 291 29.35 10.98 -35.31
CA TYR A 291 30.57 10.39 -35.85
C TYR A 291 31.81 10.90 -35.13
N ARG A 292 31.92 12.21 -34.90
CA ARG A 292 33.07 12.79 -34.17
C ARG A 292 33.16 12.29 -32.74
N ARG A 293 32.04 12.21 -32.02
CA ARG A 293 32.00 11.68 -30.65
C ARG A 293 32.42 10.20 -30.60
N ARG A 294 32.06 9.40 -31.61
CA ARG A 294 32.47 7.99 -31.70
C ARG A 294 33.93 7.80 -32.14
N GLN A 295 34.44 8.65 -33.04
CA GLN A 295 35.82 8.59 -33.52
C GLN A 295 36.83 9.11 -32.49
N ASN A 296 36.40 10.06 -31.65
CA ASN A 296 37.18 10.57 -30.52
C ASN A 296 36.40 10.40 -29.20
N PRO A 297 36.40 9.19 -28.61
CA PRO A 297 35.59 8.88 -27.42
C PRO A 297 35.92 9.71 -26.19
N VAL A 298 37.20 10.09 -26.02
CA VAL A 298 37.68 10.84 -24.84
C VAL A 298 37.20 12.29 -24.90
N ASP A 299 37.48 12.99 -26.01
CA ASP A 299 37.28 14.43 -26.07
C ASP A 299 36.00 14.78 -26.84
N GLY A 300 35.95 14.39 -28.12
CA GLY A 300 34.79 14.58 -29.00
C GLY A 300 34.43 16.05 -29.27
N TRP A 301 35.22 17.00 -28.80
CA TRP A 301 35.01 18.43 -28.98
C TRP A 301 35.31 18.87 -30.41
N PHE A 302 34.50 19.81 -30.88
CA PHE A 302 34.75 20.55 -32.10
C PHE A 302 34.75 22.05 -31.79
N THR A 303 35.88 22.70 -32.00
CA THR A 303 36.02 24.16 -31.85
C THR A 303 35.41 24.86 -33.06
N ASN A 304 34.48 25.80 -32.80
CA ASN A 304 33.88 26.60 -33.87
C ASN A 304 34.98 27.32 -34.70
N PRO A 305 34.80 27.44 -36.02
CA PRO A 305 35.72 28.22 -36.84
C PRO A 305 35.69 29.71 -36.46
N PRO A 306 36.77 30.46 -36.72
CA PRO A 306 36.80 31.91 -36.48
C PRO A 306 35.69 32.63 -37.28
N SER A 307 35.17 33.74 -36.75
CA SER A 307 34.08 34.49 -37.40
C SER A 307 34.44 34.99 -38.81
N ASN A 308 35.73 35.25 -39.05
CA ASN A 308 36.24 35.78 -40.31
C ASN A 308 36.77 34.69 -41.27
N ARG A 309 36.80 33.41 -40.86
CA ARG A 309 37.35 32.34 -41.69
C ARG A 309 36.52 31.05 -41.55
N PRO A 310 35.81 30.63 -42.60
CA PRO A 310 35.09 29.36 -42.57
C PRO A 310 36.05 28.16 -42.59
N ASP A 311 35.62 27.05 -41.99
CA ASP A 311 36.33 25.77 -42.08
C ASP A 311 35.95 25.06 -43.38
N ARG A 312 36.95 24.75 -44.21
CA ARG A 312 36.76 24.03 -45.49
C ARG A 312 36.91 22.52 -45.35
N SER A 313 37.64 22.04 -44.34
CA SER A 313 37.85 20.61 -44.10
C SER A 313 36.58 19.99 -43.49
N ALA A 314 36.12 20.54 -42.36
CA ALA A 314 34.90 20.08 -41.70
C ALA A 314 33.66 20.24 -42.60
N ASN A 315 33.68 21.23 -43.50
CA ASN A 315 32.66 21.41 -44.52
C ASN A 315 32.52 20.19 -45.45
N GLN A 316 33.65 19.65 -45.94
CA GLN A 316 33.64 18.49 -46.84
C GLN A 316 33.06 17.25 -46.15
N GLU A 317 33.32 17.06 -44.86
CA GLU A 317 32.74 15.96 -44.07
C GLU A 317 31.21 16.02 -44.06
N ILE A 318 30.63 17.20 -43.81
CA ILE A 318 29.17 17.39 -43.77
C ILE A 318 28.56 17.28 -45.17
N ILE A 319 29.21 17.84 -46.20
CA ILE A 319 28.78 17.69 -47.60
C ILE A 319 28.75 16.21 -47.98
N ALA A 320 29.75 15.42 -47.62
CA ALA A 320 29.80 13.99 -47.90
C ALA A 320 28.63 13.24 -47.24
N LEU A 321 28.30 13.58 -45.98
CA LEU A 321 27.12 13.01 -45.30
C LEU A 321 25.82 13.39 -46.01
N MET A 322 25.67 14.66 -46.38
CA MET A 322 24.49 15.16 -47.10
C MET A 322 24.35 14.49 -48.47
N GLN A 323 25.43 14.35 -49.24
CA GLN A 323 25.39 13.66 -50.54
C GLN A 323 25.05 12.18 -50.38
N ARG A 324 25.58 11.53 -49.35
CA ARG A 324 25.37 10.10 -49.10
C ARG A 324 23.97 9.75 -48.61
N TYR A 325 23.36 10.60 -47.78
CA TYR A 325 22.12 10.28 -47.07
C TYR A 325 20.93 11.19 -47.43
N GLY A 326 21.05 12.02 -48.48
CA GLY A 326 19.92 12.82 -48.98
C GLY A 326 19.73 14.15 -48.24
N GLY A 327 20.77 14.99 -48.25
CA GLY A 327 20.75 16.37 -47.78
C GLY A 327 20.12 17.33 -48.78
N HIS A 328 19.66 18.48 -48.30
CA HIS A 328 19.01 19.48 -49.14
C HIS A 328 20.02 20.12 -50.12
N ALA A 329 19.76 20.08 -51.43
CA ALA A 329 20.68 20.56 -52.47
C ALA A 329 21.15 22.01 -52.26
N LYS A 330 20.23 22.90 -51.85
CA LYS A 330 20.56 24.29 -51.48
C LYS A 330 21.56 24.37 -50.31
N ALA A 331 21.41 23.53 -49.29
CA ALA A 331 22.32 23.51 -48.15
C ALA A 331 23.73 23.05 -48.58
N ILE A 332 23.81 22.02 -49.44
CA ILE A 332 25.08 21.56 -50.02
C ILE A 332 25.76 22.68 -50.80
N LYS A 333 25.02 23.38 -51.68
CA LYS A 333 25.54 24.51 -52.47
C LYS A 333 26.05 25.63 -51.56
N ASP A 334 25.24 26.06 -50.58
CA ASP A 334 25.62 27.10 -49.63
C ASP A 334 26.89 26.73 -48.83
N LEU A 335 26.98 25.48 -48.36
CA LEU A 335 28.17 24.93 -47.69
C LEU A 335 29.39 24.92 -48.63
N SER A 336 29.23 24.50 -49.89
CA SER A 336 30.33 24.49 -50.86
C SER A 336 30.88 25.88 -51.18
N GLU A 337 30.00 26.88 -51.34
CA GLU A 337 30.40 28.24 -51.68
C GLU A 337 31.01 28.96 -50.46
N LYS A 338 30.29 28.95 -49.34
CA LYS A 338 30.58 29.80 -48.17
C LYS A 338 31.46 29.12 -47.12
N GLY A 339 31.60 27.79 -47.19
CA GLY A 339 32.28 26.98 -46.17
C GLY A 339 31.51 26.87 -44.86
N LEU A 340 32.02 26.08 -43.92
CA LEU A 340 31.39 25.89 -42.62
C LEU A 340 31.69 27.09 -41.71
N ARG A 341 30.65 27.81 -41.30
CA ARG A 341 30.75 29.01 -40.43
C ARG A 341 30.22 28.73 -39.04
N ALA A 342 30.75 29.41 -38.03
CA ALA A 342 30.29 29.28 -36.64
C ALA A 342 28.78 29.51 -36.52
N LYS A 343 28.26 30.57 -37.15
CA LYS A 343 26.82 30.89 -37.18
C LYS A 343 25.96 29.75 -37.75
N THR A 344 26.46 29.03 -38.77
CA THR A 344 25.72 27.91 -39.36
C THR A 344 25.67 26.71 -38.42
N LEU A 345 26.76 26.46 -37.70
CA LEU A 345 26.79 25.42 -36.66
C LEU A 345 25.86 25.77 -35.49
N ASP A 346 25.89 27.03 -35.03
CA ASP A 346 25.01 27.51 -33.96
C ASP A 346 23.53 27.34 -34.35
N GLN A 347 23.16 27.77 -35.56
CA GLN A 347 21.79 27.62 -36.06
C GLN A 347 21.31 26.17 -36.12
N ASN A 348 22.15 25.23 -36.55
CA ASN A 348 21.75 23.82 -36.60
C ASN A 348 21.71 23.18 -35.21
N ARG A 349 22.63 23.53 -34.30
CA ARG A 349 22.56 23.10 -32.89
C ARG A 349 21.30 23.61 -32.21
N SER A 350 20.94 24.88 -32.40
CA SER A 350 19.68 25.44 -31.90
C SER A 350 18.49 24.69 -32.45
N LYS A 351 18.42 24.44 -33.77
CA LYS A 351 17.32 23.65 -34.36
C LYS A 351 17.21 22.24 -33.79
N ILE A 352 18.33 21.53 -33.60
CA ILE A 352 18.34 20.20 -32.97
C ILE A 352 17.80 20.29 -31.54
N LYS A 353 18.29 21.27 -30.76
CA LYS A 353 17.80 21.52 -29.40
C LYS A 353 16.30 21.81 -29.39
N ASP A 354 15.84 22.70 -30.26
CA ASP A 354 14.43 23.11 -30.33
C ASP A 354 13.54 21.93 -30.69
N GLU A 355 13.90 21.12 -31.71
CA GLU A 355 13.14 19.92 -32.10
C GLU A 355 13.07 18.89 -30.95
N LEU A 356 14.17 18.66 -30.22
CA LEU A 356 14.20 17.72 -29.10
C LEU A 356 13.44 18.25 -27.86
N CYS A 357 13.67 19.50 -27.47
CA CYS A 357 13.01 20.11 -26.33
C CYS A 357 11.51 20.34 -26.57
N GLN A 358 11.09 20.63 -27.80
CA GLN A 358 9.68 20.76 -28.14
C GLN A 358 8.93 19.44 -27.92
N LEU A 359 9.58 18.31 -28.18
CA LEU A 359 8.98 17.00 -28.01
C LEU A 359 9.10 16.48 -26.58
N PHE A 360 10.31 16.44 -26.03
CA PHE A 360 10.60 15.77 -24.76
C PHE A 360 10.54 16.71 -23.54
N GLY A 361 10.58 18.02 -23.76
CA GLY A 361 10.89 19.00 -22.70
C GLY A 361 12.40 19.10 -22.42
N GLU A 362 12.81 20.14 -21.71
CA GLU A 362 14.24 20.41 -21.48
C GLU A 362 14.94 19.31 -20.67
N GLU A 363 14.27 18.80 -19.63
CA GLU A 363 14.86 17.83 -18.70
C GLU A 363 15.19 16.49 -19.39
N LEU A 364 14.21 15.91 -20.09
CA LEU A 364 14.40 14.63 -20.80
C LEU A 364 15.30 14.76 -22.03
N ALA A 365 15.30 15.92 -22.69
CA ALA A 365 16.17 16.18 -23.85
C ALA A 365 17.63 16.39 -23.45
N SER A 366 17.90 17.00 -22.29
CA SER A 366 19.23 17.48 -21.87
C SER A 366 20.39 16.49 -22.11
N PRO A 367 20.29 15.18 -21.76
CA PRO A 367 21.37 14.23 -21.99
C PRO A 367 21.72 14.04 -23.47
N PHE A 368 20.77 14.29 -24.36
CA PHE A 368 20.88 14.11 -25.82
C PHE A 368 21.26 15.42 -26.53
N LEU A 369 21.57 16.49 -25.80
CA LEU A 369 21.97 17.78 -26.36
C LEU A 369 23.49 17.95 -26.40
N PHE A 370 23.90 19.15 -26.81
CA PHE A 370 25.31 19.54 -26.89
C PHE A 370 25.80 20.13 -25.57
N GLU A 371 27.00 19.73 -25.16
CA GLU A 371 27.79 20.46 -24.17
C GLU A 371 28.59 21.56 -24.86
N SER A 372 28.88 22.64 -24.13
CA SER A 372 29.68 23.76 -24.61
C SER A 372 30.81 24.08 -23.65
N ALA A 373 32.00 24.37 -24.18
CA ALA A 373 33.13 24.84 -23.41
C ALA A 373 33.89 25.92 -24.20
N ARG A 374 34.89 26.54 -23.58
CA ARG A 374 35.86 27.41 -24.26
C ARG A 374 37.12 26.61 -24.54
N ASP A 375 37.60 26.65 -25.77
CA ASP A 375 38.90 26.12 -26.14
C ASP A 375 39.99 26.94 -25.42
N PRO A 376 40.85 26.32 -24.58
CA PRO A 376 41.87 27.04 -23.82
C PRO A 376 42.92 27.73 -24.69
N GLN A 377 43.16 27.25 -25.91
CA GLN A 377 44.17 27.85 -26.80
C GLN A 377 43.63 29.04 -27.57
N THR A 378 42.38 28.97 -28.02
CA THR A 378 41.83 29.97 -28.94
C THR A 378 40.70 30.81 -28.37
N ALA A 379 40.27 30.53 -27.13
CA ALA A 379 39.11 31.11 -26.46
C ALA A 379 37.78 31.02 -27.25
N ARG A 380 37.74 30.22 -28.32
CA ARG A 380 36.55 29.98 -29.14
C ARG A 380 35.65 28.96 -28.46
N SER A 381 34.36 29.04 -28.74
CA SER A 381 33.41 28.04 -28.25
C SER A 381 33.67 26.69 -28.94
N GLN A 382 33.71 25.64 -28.15
CA GLN A 382 33.76 24.26 -28.62
C GLN A 382 32.53 23.49 -28.14
N TYR A 383 32.08 22.53 -28.95
CA TYR A 383 30.86 21.76 -28.70
C TYR A 383 31.08 20.27 -28.93
N ARG A 384 30.36 19.45 -28.16
CA ARG A 384 30.25 17.99 -28.36
C ARG A 384 28.87 17.50 -27.93
N LEU A 385 28.51 16.27 -28.29
CA LEU A 385 27.34 15.61 -27.69
C LEU A 385 27.63 15.25 -26.24
N ALA A 386 26.67 15.53 -25.35
CA ALA A 386 26.78 15.25 -23.93
C ALA A 386 26.92 13.74 -23.67
N LEU A 387 26.16 12.92 -24.40
CA LEU A 387 26.25 11.47 -24.30
C LEU A 387 27.70 10.96 -24.51
N PRO A 388 28.09 9.91 -23.75
CA PRO A 388 29.33 9.20 -24.03
C PRO A 388 29.23 8.46 -25.37
N ALA A 389 30.38 8.22 -26.01
CA ALA A 389 30.44 7.53 -27.29
C ALA A 389 29.77 6.14 -27.28
N THR A 390 29.78 5.46 -26.13
CA THR A 390 29.17 4.13 -25.94
C THR A 390 27.64 4.16 -25.98
N ALA A 391 27.01 5.31 -25.73
CA ALA A 391 25.57 5.49 -25.77
C ALA A 391 25.07 6.01 -27.13
N ILE A 392 25.95 6.05 -28.15
CA ILE A 392 25.64 6.58 -29.48
C ILE A 392 25.78 5.47 -30.52
N SER A 393 24.67 5.13 -31.17
CA SER A 393 24.60 4.14 -32.24
C SER A 393 24.24 4.80 -33.57
N ILE A 394 24.87 4.34 -34.66
CA ILE A 394 24.58 4.82 -36.02
C ILE A 394 24.24 3.59 -36.85
N HIS A 395 23.00 3.50 -37.33
CA HIS A 395 22.52 2.36 -38.12
C HIS A 395 22.82 2.58 -39.59
N ALA A 396 23.56 1.65 -40.20
CA ALA A 396 23.79 1.70 -41.63
C ALA A 396 22.46 1.46 -42.40
N PRO A 397 22.25 2.09 -43.57
CA PRO A 397 21.20 1.66 -44.48
C PRO A 397 21.44 0.18 -44.80
N LYS A 398 20.46 -0.69 -44.54
CA LYS A 398 20.49 -2.06 -45.06
C LYS A 398 20.56 -1.93 -46.59
N SER A 399 21.67 -2.36 -47.18
CA SER A 399 21.75 -2.57 -48.62
C SER A 399 20.60 -3.48 -49.00
N THR A 400 19.68 -2.97 -49.83
CA THR A 400 18.67 -3.78 -50.48
C THR A 400 19.41 -4.72 -51.42
N SER A 401 19.76 -5.91 -50.94
CA SER A 401 20.14 -7.01 -51.83
C SER A 401 18.86 -7.44 -52.54
N THR A 402 18.62 -6.84 -53.70
CA THR A 402 17.65 -7.29 -54.68
C THR A 402 18.00 -8.73 -55.04
N ARG A 403 17.37 -9.71 -54.37
CA ARG A 403 17.22 -11.04 -54.97
C ARG A 403 16.26 -10.85 -56.13
N ILE A 404 16.85 -10.71 -57.32
CA ILE A 404 16.17 -10.99 -58.58
C ILE A 404 15.68 -12.44 -58.44
N ALA A 405 14.38 -12.62 -58.26
CA ALA A 405 13.75 -13.90 -58.46
C ALA A 405 13.73 -14.14 -59.96
N THR A 406 14.64 -14.99 -60.43
CA THR A 406 14.49 -15.67 -61.72
C THR A 406 13.22 -16.52 -61.67
N PRO A 407 12.34 -16.46 -62.69
CA PRO A 407 11.23 -17.39 -62.79
C PRO A 407 11.78 -18.74 -63.25
N SER A 408 11.61 -19.77 -62.43
CA SER A 408 11.78 -21.16 -62.85
C SER A 408 10.47 -21.67 -63.44
N ASN A 409 10.60 -22.28 -64.62
CA ASN A 409 9.58 -22.94 -65.44
C ASN A 409 8.63 -23.87 -64.68
#